data_AF-A0A7Y3H366-F1
#
_entry.id   AF-A0A7Y3H366-F1
#
_cell.length_a   1.000
_cell.length_b   1.000
_cell.length_c   1.000
_cell.angle_alpha   90.00
_cell.angle_beta   90.00
_cell.angle_gamma   90.00
#
_symmetry.space_group_name_H-M   'P 1'
#
loop_
_entity.id
_entity.type
_entity.pdbx_description
1 polymer ?
#
loop_
_entity_poly.entity_id
_entity_poly.type
_entity_poly.pdbx_seq_one_letter_code
_entity_poly.pdbx_strand_id
1 'polypeptide(L)'
;MKEDHQILIEKYFSNSLSNHEQIEFDRLLKNDKEFKDEIELYNSLENHLEIKSQYSSQIDTIKSTVSSAHKQNGSNQKKKTLISIIALIALALLLYFIFF
;
A
#
# COMPACT_ATOMS: atom_id res chain seq x y z
N MET A 1 -28.86 14.25 10.98
CA MET A 1 -28.65 12.85 11.39
C MET A 1 -29.58 12.52 12.54
N LYS A 2 -30.36 11.44 12.43
CA LYS A 2 -31.27 10.99 13.49
C LYS A 2 -30.57 9.92 14.31
N GLU A 3 -30.57 10.07 15.62
CA GLU A 3 -29.96 9.12 16.58
C GLU A 3 -30.50 7.68 16.37
N ASP A 4 -31.77 7.56 16.02
CA ASP A 4 -32.42 6.28 15.71
C ASP A 4 -31.83 5.54 14.51
N HIS A 5 -31.33 6.28 13.49
CA HIS A 5 -30.72 5.65 12.31
C HIS A 5 -29.40 4.99 12.69
N GLN A 6 -28.58 5.68 13.48
CA GLN A 6 -27.28 5.16 13.92
C GLN A 6 -27.45 3.87 14.74
N ILE A 7 -28.42 3.85 15.65
CA ILE A 7 -28.72 2.67 16.47
C ILE A 7 -29.15 1.49 15.59
N LEU A 8 -29.98 1.71 14.56
CA LEU A 8 -30.38 0.67 13.62
C LEU A 8 -29.20 0.14 12.80
N ILE A 9 -28.29 1.00 12.38
CA ILE A 9 -27.07 0.62 11.65
C ILE A 9 -26.15 -0.24 12.54
N GLU A 10 -25.89 0.19 13.78
CA GLU A 10 -25.08 -0.58 14.74
C GLU A 10 -25.68 -1.95 15.04
N LYS A 11 -27.01 -2.02 15.19
CA LYS A 11 -27.73 -3.29 15.39
C LYS A 11 -27.68 -4.19 14.15
N TYR A 12 -27.74 -3.62 12.95
CA TYR A 12 -27.61 -4.36 11.70
C TYR A 12 -26.25 -5.07 11.61
N PHE A 13 -25.15 -4.35 11.77
CA PHE A 13 -23.80 -4.93 11.70
C PHE A 13 -23.48 -5.90 12.83
N SER A 14 -24.14 -5.77 13.99
CA SER A 14 -24.02 -6.72 15.09
C SER A 14 -24.99 -7.92 15.00
N ASN A 15 -25.76 -8.03 13.92
CA ASN A 15 -26.81 -9.06 13.74
C ASN A 15 -27.79 -9.12 14.92
N SER A 16 -28.14 -7.98 15.51
CA SER A 16 -28.97 -7.86 16.70
C SER A 16 -30.32 -7.15 16.48
N LEU A 17 -30.70 -6.95 15.21
CA LEU A 17 -32.01 -6.40 14.87
C LEU A 17 -33.14 -7.34 15.28
N SER A 18 -34.16 -6.79 15.95
CA SER A 18 -35.44 -7.47 16.11
C SER A 18 -36.25 -7.47 14.80
N ASN A 19 -37.27 -8.32 14.71
CA ASN A 19 -38.12 -8.41 13.52
C ASN A 19 -38.78 -7.06 13.13
N HIS A 20 -39.17 -6.24 14.11
CA HIS A 20 -39.74 -4.93 13.86
C HIS A 20 -38.69 -3.96 13.31
N GLU A 21 -37.50 -3.98 13.89
CA GLU A 21 -36.38 -3.14 13.45
C GLU A 21 -35.88 -3.55 12.06
N GLN A 22 -35.94 -4.84 11.71
CA GLN A 22 -35.61 -5.31 10.36
C GLN A 22 -36.55 -4.72 9.30
N ILE A 23 -37.85 -4.67 9.59
CA ILE A 23 -38.85 -4.09 8.69
C ILE A 23 -38.57 -2.58 8.51
N GLU A 24 -38.27 -1.89 9.60
CA GLU A 24 -37.95 -0.47 9.56
C GLU A 24 -36.64 -0.19 8.82
N PHE A 25 -35.62 -1.02 9.05
CA PHE A 25 -34.34 -0.96 8.34
C PHE A 25 -34.53 -1.14 6.83
N ASP A 26 -35.28 -2.16 6.41
CA ASP A 26 -35.58 -2.41 5.00
C ASP A 26 -36.39 -1.27 4.36
N ARG A 27 -37.29 -0.67 5.15
CA ARG A 27 -38.07 0.50 4.72
C ARG A 27 -37.16 1.71 4.51
N LEU A 28 -36.25 1.98 5.44
CA LEU A 28 -35.29 3.08 5.35
C LEU A 28 -34.32 2.86 4.19
N LEU A 29 -33.79 1.65 4.01
CA LEU A 29 -32.86 1.31 2.91
C LEU A 29 -33.47 1.56 1.52
N LYS A 30 -34.79 1.39 1.38
CA LYS A 30 -35.52 1.60 0.11
C LYS A 30 -35.91 3.05 -0.13
N ASN A 31 -36.31 3.77 0.92
CA ASN A 31 -37.01 5.05 0.78
C ASN A 31 -36.18 6.25 1.24
N ASP A 32 -35.09 6.03 1.97
CA ASP A 32 -34.22 7.08 2.50
C ASP A 32 -32.83 6.96 1.85
N LYS A 33 -32.52 7.92 0.97
CA LYS A 33 -31.25 7.96 0.26
C LYS A 33 -30.07 8.19 1.21
N GLU A 34 -30.23 9.05 2.22
CA GLU A 34 -29.14 9.38 3.15
C GLU A 34 -28.77 8.14 3.97
N PHE A 35 -29.78 7.40 4.45
CA PHE A 35 -29.59 6.13 5.15
C PHE A 35 -28.90 5.07 4.29
N LYS A 36 -29.30 4.97 3.01
CA LYS A 36 -28.67 4.03 2.07
C LYS A 36 -27.20 4.36 1.82
N ASP A 37 -26.88 5.63 1.56
CA ASP A 37 -25.51 6.07 1.33
C ASP A 37 -24.64 5.78 2.57
N GLU A 38 -25.21 5.92 3.77
CA GLU A 38 -24.54 5.61 5.03
C GLU A 38 -24.23 4.11 5.15
N ILE A 39 -25.20 3.22 4.90
CA ILE A 39 -24.97 1.77 4.88
C ILE A 39 -23.91 1.37 3.86
N GLU A 40 -23.92 1.96 2.67
CA GLU A 40 -22.92 1.72 1.63
C GLU A 40 -21.52 2.13 2.08
N LEU A 41 -21.40 3.28 2.76
CA LEU A 41 -20.15 3.72 3.37
C LEU A 41 -19.65 2.71 4.40
N TYR A 42 -20.49 2.28 5.34
CA TYR A 42 -20.09 1.30 6.36
C TYR A 42 -19.64 -0.03 5.75
N ASN A 43 -20.37 -0.57 4.77
CA ASN A 43 -19.99 -1.80 4.06
C ASN A 43 -18.65 -1.63 3.32
N SER A 44 -18.42 -0.46 2.71
CA SER A 44 -17.15 -0.15 2.04
C SER A 44 -15.99 -0.15 3.03
N LEU A 45 -16.15 0.49 4.20
CA LEU A 45 -15.14 0.48 5.25
C LEU A 45 -14.84 -0.93 5.75
N GLU A 46 -15.86 -1.76 6.00
CA GLU A 46 -15.68 -3.14 6.47
C GLU A 46 -14.88 -3.96 5.45
N ASN A 47 -15.26 -3.90 4.17
CA ASN A 47 -14.53 -4.55 3.08
C ASN A 47 -13.07 -4.07 3.00
N HIS A 48 -12.83 -2.76 3.15
CA HIS A 48 -11.47 -2.22 3.15
C HIS A 48 -10.64 -2.73 4.34
N LEU A 49 -11.23 -2.87 5.52
CA LEU A 49 -10.58 -3.41 6.70
C LEU A 49 -10.28 -4.90 6.54
N GLU A 50 -11.20 -5.67 5.96
CA GLU A 50 -11.03 -7.08 5.67
C GLU A 50 -9.89 -7.32 4.67
N ILE A 51 -9.90 -6.59 3.55
CA ILE A 51 -8.82 -6.63 2.56
C ILE A 51 -7.49 -6.25 3.20
N LYS A 52 -7.45 -5.17 3.99
CA LYS A 52 -6.21 -4.77 4.66
C LYS A 52 -5.72 -5.86 5.62
N SER A 53 -6.61 -6.51 6.36
CA SER A 53 -6.29 -7.62 7.25
C SER A 53 -5.71 -8.80 6.47
N GLN A 54 -6.44 -9.26 5.44
CA GLN A 54 -6.09 -10.41 4.62
C GLN A 54 -4.76 -10.23 3.88
N TYR A 55 -4.48 -9.02 3.40
CA TYR A 55 -3.31 -8.71 2.57
C TYR A 55 -2.18 -8.01 3.33
N SER A 56 -2.33 -7.75 4.64
CA SER A 56 -1.34 -7.03 5.47
C SER A 56 0.08 -7.59 5.32
N SER A 57 0.23 -8.90 5.48
CA SER A 57 1.50 -9.64 5.32
C SER A 57 2.14 -9.44 3.93
N GLN A 58 1.32 -9.44 2.88
CA GLN A 58 1.79 -9.34 1.49
C GLN A 58 2.20 -7.89 1.18
N ILE A 59 1.44 -6.92 1.69
CA ILE A 59 1.75 -5.50 1.61
C ILE A 59 3.07 -5.19 2.33
N ASP A 60 3.28 -5.74 3.53
CA ASP A 60 4.52 -5.56 4.29
C ASP A 60 5.73 -6.22 3.60
N THR A 61 5.53 -7.38 2.96
CA THR A 61 6.56 -8.05 2.15
C THR A 61 6.94 -7.24 0.93
N ILE A 62 5.96 -6.66 0.23
CA ILE A 62 6.21 -5.78 -0.92
C ILE A 62 6.94 -4.51 -0.45
N LYS A 63 6.48 -3.88 0.63
CA LYS A 63 7.08 -2.66 1.18
C LYS A 63 8.53 -2.87 1.62
N SER A 64 8.82 -3.99 2.27
CA SER A 64 10.20 -4.35 2.67
C SER A 64 11.09 -4.69 1.49
N THR A 65 10.57 -5.35 0.46
CA THR A 65 11.30 -5.66 -0.78
C THR A 65 11.62 -4.38 -1.57
N VAL A 66 10.65 -3.48 -1.75
CA VAL A 66 10.85 -2.18 -2.42
C VAL A 66 11.84 -1.31 -1.63
N SER A 67 11.73 -1.26 -0.30
CA SER A 67 12.66 -0.50 0.54
C SER A 67 14.10 -1.05 0.49
N SER A 68 14.24 -2.37 0.41
CA SER A 68 15.54 -3.05 0.27
C SER A 68 16.15 -2.84 -1.11
N ALA A 69 15.32 -2.90 -2.17
CA ALA A 69 15.74 -2.63 -3.55
C ALA A 69 16.23 -1.18 -3.72
N HIS A 70 15.60 -0.22 -3.03
CA HIS A 70 16.05 1.18 -3.07
C HIS A 70 17.36 1.41 -2.30
N LYS A 71 17.61 0.65 -1.23
CA LYS A 71 18.88 0.72 -0.47
C LYS A 71 20.07 0.08 -1.20
N GLN A 72 19.86 -0.94 -2.03
CA GLN A 72 20.97 -1.62 -2.72
C GLN A 72 21.55 -0.85 -3.92
N ASN A 73 20.83 0.11 -4.50
CA ASN A 73 21.36 0.94 -5.60
C ASN A 73 22.32 2.07 -5.15
N GLY A 74 22.62 2.19 -3.86
CA GLY A 74 23.43 3.27 -3.29
C GLY A 74 24.92 2.98 -3.07
N SER A 75 25.43 1.77 -3.29
CA SER A 75 26.84 1.47 -2.92
C SER A 75 27.63 0.73 -4.01
N ASN A 76 28.77 1.32 -4.36
CA ASN A 76 29.99 0.64 -4.84
C ASN A 76 30.12 0.21 -6.30
N GLN A 77 29.83 1.07 -7.28
CA GLN A 77 30.22 0.83 -8.68
C GLN A 77 30.96 1.96 -9.42
N LYS A 78 31.63 2.90 -8.71
CA LYS A 78 32.35 4.01 -9.36
C LYS A 78 33.89 4.08 -9.17
N LYS A 79 34.56 3.04 -8.64
CA LYS A 79 36.02 3.09 -8.41
C LYS A 79 36.90 2.12 -9.22
N LYS A 80 36.34 1.19 -10.01
CA LYS A 80 37.16 0.21 -10.75
C LYS A 80 37.59 0.64 -12.17
N THR A 81 36.98 1.67 -12.76
CA THR A 81 37.29 2.09 -14.14
C THR A 81 38.47 3.06 -14.28
N LEU A 82 38.83 3.82 -13.24
CA LEU A 82 39.93 4.79 -13.33
C LEU A 82 41.33 4.15 -13.21
N ILE A 83 41.47 3.03 -12.50
CA ILE A 83 42.77 2.36 -12.32
C ILE A 83 43.27 1.77 -13.64
N SER A 84 42.37 1.30 -14.51
CA SER A 84 42.75 0.70 -15.80
C SER A 84 43.32 1.70 -16.80
N ILE A 85 42.89 2.98 -16.74
CA ILE A 85 43.34 4.02 -17.67
C ILE A 85 44.74 4.52 -17.29
N ILE A 86 45.03 4.66 -15.99
CA ILE A 86 46.35 5.08 -15.49
C ILE A 86 47.43 4.05 -15.85
N ALA A 87 47.10 2.74 -15.78
CA ALA A 87 48.03 1.68 -16.16
C ALA A 87 48.41 1.72 -17.66
N LEU A 88 47.45 2.02 -18.54
CA LEU A 88 47.67 2.16 -19.98
C LEU A 88 48.55 3.36 -20.32
N ILE A 89 48.33 4.50 -19.65
CA ILE A 89 49.13 5.72 -19.86
C ILE A 89 50.58 5.50 -19.38
N ALA A 90 50.78 4.85 -18.23
CA ALA A 90 52.12 4.55 -17.72
C ALA A 90 52.90 3.60 -18.64
N LEU A 91 52.23 2.61 -19.23
CA LEU A 91 52.85 1.67 -20.17
C LEU A 91 53.26 2.36 -21.48
N ALA A 92 52.44 3.27 -22.00
CA ALA A 92 52.75 4.03 -23.21
C ALA A 92 53.98 4.96 -23.02
N LEU A 93 54.10 5.60 -21.86
CA LEU A 93 55.27 6.44 -21.53
C LEU A 93 56.55 5.62 -21.39
N LEU A 94 56.49 4.43 -20.80
CA LEU A 94 57.63 3.51 -20.72
C LEU A 94 58.12 3.06 -22.10
N LEU A 95 57.20 2.71 -22.99
CA LEU A 95 57.55 2.33 -24.36
C LEU A 95 58.16 3.50 -25.15
N TYR A 96 57.64 4.72 -24.97
CA TYR A 96 58.20 5.91 -25.61
C TYR A 96 59.66 6.14 -25.19
N PHE A 97 59.96 6.06 -23.89
CA PHE A 97 61.32 6.26 -23.36
C PHE A 97 62.33 5.16 -23.78
N ILE A 98 61.84 3.97 -24.14
CA ILE A 98 62.69 2.88 -24.63
C ILE A 98 63.00 3.03 -26.12
N PHE A 99 62.07 3.58 -26.91
CA PHE A 99 62.18 3.66 -28.37
C PHE A 99 62.67 5.02 -28.91
N PHE A 100 62.71 6.07 -28.08
CA PHE A 100 63.15 7.42 -28.44
C PHE A 100 64.20 7.93 -27.46
#